data_AF-W8CBA7-F1
#
_entry.id   AF-W8CBA7-F1
#
_cell.length_a   1.000
_cell.length_b   1.000
_cell.length_c   1.000
_cell.angle_alpha   90.00
_cell.angle_beta   90.00
_cell.angle_gamma   90.00
#
_symmetry.space_group_name_H-M   'P 1'
#
loop_
_entity.id
_entity.type
_entity.pdbx_description
1 polymer ?
#
loop_
_entity_poly.entity_id
_entity_poly.type
_entity_poly.pdbx_seq_one_letter_code
_entity_poly.pdbx_strand_id
1 'polypeptide(L)'
;MARSFLKRLEKEYRSAKIVLSADELNEQRGRELALQQAIQKQSDYIFSVDAAVQIDDPELLRELLIRNRQFVAPVVSKYDELWSNFWGALSDGGYYARSHDYVDIVKSSFTGMWNVPYVSSIYLIRQSAFKHISYQHRDYDPDMALCESLRRAGVFMYITNEHIYGHLVNTENFDTTLTRPDFYTIFTNKYDWVRKYIHPNYFPQLEANTTIEQPCPDVFWFQVATDAFCDDMVAIMENFGKWSDGSNKDARLEGGYEAVPTRDIHMKQVGLEPLWLKFLDYIIRPLQEKVFLGYYHNPPRSLMNFVVRYRPDEQPSLRPHHDSSTYTINIALNQVDKDYEGGGCRFIRYNCSVNKTRKGWIFMHPGRLTHYHEGLPVTNGTRYIMISFVDP
;
A
#
# COMPACT_ATOMS: atom_id res chain seq x y z
N MET A 1 10.94 -10.68 -13.77
CA MET A 1 10.59 -10.62 -12.34
C MET A 1 10.50 -12.02 -11.70
N ALA A 2 9.58 -12.89 -12.14
CA ALA A 2 9.32 -14.18 -11.49
C ALA A 2 10.54 -15.13 -11.37
N ARG A 3 11.36 -15.26 -12.42
CA ARG A 3 12.62 -16.05 -12.35
C ARG A 3 13.62 -15.50 -11.31
N SER A 4 13.72 -14.18 -11.21
CA SER A 4 14.59 -13.53 -10.22
C SER A 4 14.07 -13.73 -8.80
N PHE A 5 12.75 -13.71 -8.62
CA PHE A 5 12.12 -14.02 -7.34
C PHE A 5 12.41 -15.46 -6.92
N LEU A 6 12.21 -16.42 -7.83
CA LEU A 6 12.52 -17.83 -7.57
C LEU A 6 13.99 -18.02 -7.19
N LYS A 7 14.92 -17.47 -7.97
CA LYS A 7 16.37 -17.58 -7.71
C LYS A 7 16.77 -17.06 -6.32
N ARG A 8 16.05 -16.06 -5.79
CA ARG A 8 16.31 -15.52 -4.45
C ARG A 8 15.89 -16.50 -3.35
N LEU A 9 14.77 -17.20 -3.53
CA LEU A 9 14.15 -18.03 -2.49
C LEU A 9 14.37 -19.54 -2.68
N GLU A 10 14.86 -19.99 -3.84
CA GLU A 10 14.94 -21.42 -4.18
C GLU A 10 15.76 -22.23 -3.17
N LYS A 11 16.72 -21.60 -2.48
CA LYS A 11 17.56 -22.23 -1.46
C LYS A 11 16.86 -22.45 -0.11
N GLU A 12 15.75 -21.75 0.13
CA GLU A 12 14.93 -21.91 1.33
C GLU A 12 13.96 -23.10 1.23
N TYR A 13 13.76 -23.62 0.01
CA TYR A 13 12.88 -24.75 -0.26
C TYR A 13 13.68 -25.99 -0.70
N ARG A 14 13.15 -27.18 -0.40
CA ARG A 14 13.77 -28.45 -0.81
C ARG A 14 13.86 -28.59 -2.34
N SER A 15 12.88 -28.06 -3.05
CA SER A 15 12.85 -27.97 -4.50
C SER A 15 11.86 -26.88 -4.92
N ALA A 16 12.04 -26.35 -6.12
CA ALA A 16 11.16 -25.33 -6.65
C ALA A 16 10.88 -25.57 -8.14
N LYS A 17 9.65 -25.26 -8.57
CA LYS A 17 9.22 -25.29 -9.97
C LYS A 17 8.43 -24.02 -10.24
N ILE A 18 8.65 -23.43 -11.40
CA ILE A 18 7.91 -22.25 -11.86
C ILE A 18 7.22 -22.56 -13.17
N VAL A 19 5.99 -22.07 -13.29
CA VAL A 19 5.22 -22.00 -14.53
C VAL A 19 5.06 -20.51 -14.86
N LEU A 20 5.37 -20.15 -16.09
CA LEU A 20 5.30 -18.77 -16.59
C LEU A 20 4.06 -18.60 -17.48
N SER A 21 3.67 -17.35 -17.71
CA SER A 21 2.61 -17.03 -18.67
C SER A 21 2.89 -17.57 -20.08
N ALA A 22 4.16 -17.65 -20.48
CA ALA A 22 4.60 -18.22 -21.75
C ALA A 22 4.36 -19.73 -21.88
N ASP A 23 4.07 -20.44 -20.78
CA ASP A 23 3.72 -21.86 -20.81
C ASP A 23 2.22 -22.07 -21.15
N GLU A 24 1.44 -20.98 -21.27
CA GLU A 24 0.03 -20.97 -21.69
C GLU A 24 -0.90 -21.91 -20.89
N LEU A 25 -0.56 -22.12 -19.62
CA LEU A 25 -1.40 -22.86 -18.69
C LEU A 25 -2.49 -21.95 -18.13
N ASN A 26 -3.75 -22.32 -18.36
CA ASN A 26 -4.87 -21.71 -17.64
C ASN A 26 -4.88 -22.17 -16.17
N GLU A 27 -5.68 -21.49 -15.35
CA GLU A 27 -5.75 -21.75 -13.92
C GLU A 27 -6.05 -23.22 -13.60
N GLN A 28 -7.06 -23.79 -14.26
CA GLN A 28 -7.44 -25.20 -14.10
C GLN A 28 -6.25 -26.14 -14.30
N ARG A 29 -5.55 -26.03 -15.44
CA ARG A 29 -4.39 -26.87 -15.74
C ARG A 29 -3.22 -26.61 -14.80
N GLY A 30 -3.06 -25.37 -14.33
CA GLY A 30 -2.08 -25.02 -13.30
C GLY A 30 -2.33 -25.76 -11.99
N ARG A 31 -3.58 -25.73 -11.49
CA ARG A 31 -3.99 -26.43 -10.25
C ARG A 31 -3.89 -27.96 -10.41
N GLU A 32 -4.29 -28.51 -11.57
CA GLU A 32 -4.11 -29.93 -11.89
C GLU A 32 -2.63 -30.35 -11.91
N LEU A 33 -1.76 -29.55 -12.53
CA LEU A 33 -0.33 -29.80 -12.56
C LEU A 33 0.26 -29.83 -11.14
N ALA A 34 -0.13 -28.91 -10.27
CA ALA A 34 0.30 -28.87 -8.87
C ALA A 34 -0.12 -30.15 -8.12
N LEU A 35 -1.38 -30.59 -8.30
CA LEU A 35 -1.88 -31.84 -7.72
C LEU A 35 -1.12 -33.07 -8.23
N GLN A 36 -0.88 -33.17 -9.54
CA GLN A 36 -0.12 -34.27 -10.13
C GLN A 36 1.31 -34.32 -9.59
N GLN A 37 1.97 -33.16 -9.43
CA GLN A 37 3.30 -33.09 -8.83
C GLN A 37 3.28 -33.57 -7.38
N ALA A 38 2.30 -33.16 -6.57
CA ALA A 38 2.18 -33.63 -5.19
C ALA A 38 1.98 -35.15 -5.09
N ILE A 39 1.14 -35.74 -5.97
CA ILE A 39 0.94 -37.20 -6.04
C ILE A 39 2.24 -37.90 -6.43
N GLN A 40 2.92 -37.45 -7.50
CA GLN A 40 4.17 -38.04 -7.98
C GLN A 40 5.30 -37.96 -6.94
N LYS A 41 5.33 -36.87 -6.16
CA LYS A 41 6.32 -36.66 -5.10
C LYS A 41 5.92 -37.31 -3.77
N GLN A 42 4.78 -37.98 -3.72
CA GLN A 42 4.24 -38.60 -2.49
C GLN A 42 4.13 -37.59 -1.34
N SER A 43 3.70 -36.36 -1.65
CA SER A 43 3.52 -35.31 -0.65
C SER A 43 2.38 -35.62 0.31
N ASP A 44 2.59 -35.39 1.60
CA ASP A 44 1.57 -35.61 2.64
C ASP A 44 0.43 -34.57 2.57
N TYR A 45 0.74 -33.36 2.12
CA TYR A 45 -0.19 -32.24 2.03
C TYR A 45 0.08 -31.37 0.80
N ILE A 46 -0.96 -30.68 0.33
CA ILE A 46 -0.87 -29.52 -0.56
C ILE A 46 -1.32 -28.31 0.24
N PHE A 47 -0.45 -27.31 0.37
CA PHE A 47 -0.80 -25.98 0.86
C PHE A 47 -0.93 -25.05 -0.34
N SER A 48 -2.17 -24.71 -0.71
CA SER A 48 -2.48 -23.82 -1.82
C SER A 48 -2.64 -22.40 -1.30
N VAL A 49 -2.00 -21.44 -1.95
CA VAL A 49 -2.07 -20.01 -1.60
C VAL A 49 -2.11 -19.20 -2.89
N ASP A 50 -3.20 -18.49 -3.10
CA ASP A 50 -3.40 -17.59 -4.23
C ASP A 50 -2.68 -16.26 -3.98
N ALA A 51 -2.28 -15.57 -5.06
CA ALA A 51 -1.48 -14.34 -4.95
C ALA A 51 -2.19 -13.16 -4.26
N ALA A 52 -3.52 -13.20 -4.17
CA ALA A 52 -4.32 -12.19 -3.47
C ALA A 52 -4.30 -12.37 -1.94
N VAL A 53 -3.75 -13.47 -1.42
CA VAL A 53 -3.69 -13.75 0.02
C VAL A 53 -2.39 -13.18 0.59
N GLN A 54 -2.51 -12.34 1.61
CA GLN A 54 -1.39 -11.93 2.45
C GLN A 54 -1.45 -12.70 3.75
N ILE A 55 -0.40 -13.49 4.03
CA ILE A 55 -0.24 -14.20 5.28
C ILE A 55 0.50 -13.27 6.24
N ASP A 56 -0.18 -12.85 7.30
CA ASP A 56 0.39 -11.99 8.34
C ASP A 56 1.00 -12.81 9.50
N ASP A 57 0.47 -14.00 9.75
CA ASP A 57 0.98 -14.91 10.78
C ASP A 57 1.90 -15.99 10.19
N PRO A 58 3.21 -15.98 10.49
CA PRO A 58 4.16 -16.96 9.96
C PRO A 58 3.91 -18.39 10.47
N GLU A 59 3.16 -18.59 11.56
CA GLU A 59 2.86 -19.92 12.12
C GLU A 59 1.62 -20.57 11.47
N LEU A 60 0.94 -19.88 10.55
CA LEU A 60 -0.31 -20.35 9.91
C LEU A 60 -0.22 -21.80 9.41
N LEU A 61 0.82 -22.16 8.65
CA LEU A 61 0.93 -23.52 8.11
C LEU A 61 1.04 -24.57 9.21
N ARG A 62 1.79 -24.27 10.28
CA ARG A 62 1.93 -25.16 11.44
C ARG A 62 0.58 -25.33 12.15
N GLU A 63 -0.15 -24.23 12.34
CA GLU A 63 -1.48 -24.26 12.93
C GLU A 63 -2.47 -25.11 12.14
N LEU A 64 -2.50 -24.98 10.80
CA LEU A 64 -3.35 -25.80 9.94
C LEU A 64 -2.98 -27.29 10.01
N LEU A 65 -1.68 -27.62 10.06
CA LEU A 65 -1.21 -29.00 10.20
C LEU A 65 -1.66 -29.65 11.51
N ILE A 66 -1.62 -28.91 12.63
CA ILE A 66 -2.05 -29.38 13.95
C ILE A 66 -3.53 -29.79 13.97
N ARG A 67 -4.37 -29.17 13.14
CA ARG A 67 -5.81 -29.50 13.06
C ARG A 67 -6.08 -30.92 12.57
N ASN A 68 -5.13 -31.55 11.88
CA ASN A 68 -5.22 -32.95 11.41
C ASN A 68 -6.57 -33.24 10.71
N ARG A 69 -6.89 -32.42 9.69
CA ARG A 69 -8.08 -32.56 8.86
C ARG A 69 -7.71 -32.95 7.43
N GLN A 70 -8.67 -33.55 6.71
CA GLN A 70 -8.49 -33.84 5.29
C GLN A 70 -8.44 -32.56 4.44
N PHE A 71 -9.21 -31.55 4.84
CA PHE A 71 -9.21 -30.20 4.28
C PHE A 71 -9.36 -29.21 5.44
N VAL A 72 -8.51 -28.19 5.48
CA VAL A 72 -8.64 -27.07 6.43
C VAL A 72 -8.11 -25.78 5.81
N ALA A 73 -8.73 -24.65 6.12
CA ALA A 73 -8.31 -23.33 5.69
C ALA A 73 -8.43 -22.30 6.81
N PRO A 74 -7.59 -21.25 6.82
CA PRO A 74 -7.86 -20.07 7.65
C PRO A 74 -8.97 -19.24 7.00
N VAL A 75 -9.75 -18.54 7.83
CA VAL A 75 -10.59 -17.46 7.34
C VAL A 75 -9.70 -16.25 7.05
N VAL A 76 -9.73 -15.80 5.79
CA VAL A 76 -9.14 -14.53 5.36
C VAL A 76 -10.22 -13.70 4.66
N SER A 77 -10.22 -12.41 4.94
CA SER A 77 -11.20 -11.45 4.45
C SER A 77 -10.51 -10.21 3.88
N LYS A 78 -11.19 -9.50 2.97
CA LYS A 78 -10.78 -8.15 2.59
C LYS A 78 -10.88 -7.26 3.84
N TYR A 79 -9.88 -6.40 4.04
CA TYR A 79 -9.80 -5.55 5.24
C TYR A 79 -11.05 -4.66 5.37
N ASP A 80 -11.65 -4.61 6.56
CA ASP A 80 -12.90 -3.89 6.86
C ASP A 80 -14.12 -4.25 6.00
N GLU A 81 -14.08 -5.39 5.28
CA GLU A 81 -15.16 -5.87 4.43
C GLU A 81 -15.67 -7.26 4.87
N LEU A 82 -16.84 -7.65 4.37
CA LEU A 82 -17.38 -8.99 4.61
C LEU A 82 -16.91 -10.04 3.61
N TRP A 83 -16.33 -9.62 2.47
CA TRP A 83 -15.90 -10.55 1.44
C TRP A 83 -14.73 -11.40 1.93
N SER A 84 -14.91 -12.72 1.94
CA SER A 84 -13.97 -13.69 2.51
C SER A 84 -13.79 -14.91 1.61
N ASN A 85 -12.79 -15.73 1.93
CA ASN A 85 -12.41 -16.92 1.16
C ASN A 85 -13.34 -18.14 1.38
N PHE A 86 -14.57 -17.97 1.85
CA PHE A 86 -15.51 -19.07 2.04
C PHE A 86 -16.96 -18.64 1.83
N TRP A 87 -17.83 -19.61 1.53
CA TRP A 87 -19.28 -19.40 1.56
C TRP A 87 -19.89 -20.29 2.64
N GLY A 88 -20.79 -19.73 3.45
CA GLY A 88 -21.47 -20.50 4.51
C GLY A 88 -22.68 -21.29 4.01
N ALA A 89 -23.23 -20.96 2.84
CA ALA A 89 -24.35 -21.67 2.22
C ALA A 89 -24.23 -21.67 0.69
N LEU A 90 -25.02 -22.54 0.05
CA LEU A 90 -25.21 -22.57 -1.40
C LEU A 90 -26.69 -22.32 -1.72
N SER A 91 -26.94 -21.69 -2.86
CA SER A 91 -28.24 -21.70 -3.51
C SER A 91 -28.55 -23.09 -4.09
N ASP A 92 -29.79 -23.32 -4.51
CA ASP A 92 -30.20 -24.58 -5.17
C ASP A 92 -29.37 -24.89 -6.43
N GLY A 93 -28.84 -23.86 -7.10
CA GLY A 93 -27.97 -23.98 -8.26
C GLY A 93 -26.49 -24.19 -7.92
N GLY A 94 -26.12 -24.33 -6.64
CA GLY A 94 -24.72 -24.54 -6.22
C GLY A 94 -23.84 -23.29 -6.17
N TYR A 95 -24.41 -22.11 -6.41
CA TYR A 95 -23.73 -20.81 -6.33
C TYR A 95 -23.85 -20.19 -4.93
N TYR A 96 -23.15 -19.07 -4.70
CA TYR A 96 -23.13 -18.33 -3.45
C TYR A 96 -24.53 -18.12 -2.85
N ALA A 97 -24.66 -18.47 -1.57
CA ALA A 97 -25.70 -17.97 -0.70
C ALA A 97 -25.09 -17.60 0.66
N ARG A 98 -25.63 -16.55 1.29
CA ARG A 98 -25.19 -16.14 2.63
C ARG A 98 -25.86 -17.01 3.69
N SER A 99 -25.07 -17.66 4.55
CA SER A 99 -25.59 -18.32 5.74
C SER A 99 -25.92 -17.33 6.85
N HIS A 100 -26.79 -17.73 7.77
CA HIS A 100 -27.23 -16.92 8.90
C HIS A 100 -26.07 -16.50 9.85
N ASP A 101 -25.04 -17.34 9.97
CA ASP A 101 -23.86 -17.18 10.82
C ASP A 101 -22.65 -16.57 10.09
N TYR A 102 -22.75 -16.29 8.79
CA TYR A 102 -21.62 -15.84 7.96
C TYR A 102 -20.93 -14.58 8.52
N VAL A 103 -21.72 -13.59 8.92
CA VAL A 103 -21.20 -12.31 9.42
C VAL A 103 -20.49 -12.50 10.76
N ASP A 104 -21.02 -13.37 11.62
CA ASP A 104 -20.44 -13.63 12.93
C ASP A 104 -19.11 -14.38 12.83
N ILE A 105 -18.97 -15.29 11.84
CA ILE A 105 -17.72 -15.98 11.54
C ILE A 105 -16.68 -14.98 10.98
N VAL A 106 -17.04 -14.18 9.98
CA VAL A 106 -16.11 -13.23 9.34
C VAL A 106 -15.62 -12.16 10.32
N LYS A 107 -16.50 -11.66 11.19
CA LYS A 107 -16.15 -10.67 12.21
C LYS A 107 -15.58 -11.28 13.49
N SER A 108 -15.35 -12.60 13.52
CA SER A 108 -14.89 -13.34 14.69
C SER A 108 -15.73 -13.08 15.97
N SER A 109 -17.03 -12.83 15.79
CA SER A 109 -17.98 -12.74 16.93
C SER A 109 -18.25 -14.11 17.54
N PHE A 110 -18.22 -15.15 16.71
CA PHE A 110 -18.06 -16.54 17.15
C PHE A 110 -16.81 -17.14 16.50
N THR A 111 -15.94 -17.72 17.30
CA THR A 111 -14.69 -18.32 16.84
C THR A 111 -14.73 -19.84 16.99
N GLY A 112 -14.04 -20.54 16.09
CA GLY A 112 -13.93 -22.00 16.12
C GLY A 112 -13.57 -22.59 14.76
N MET A 113 -13.90 -23.87 14.60
CA MET A 113 -13.81 -24.57 13.32
C MET A 113 -15.19 -24.85 12.75
N TRP A 114 -15.38 -24.52 11.48
CA TRP A 114 -16.68 -24.55 10.82
C TRP A 114 -16.59 -25.41 9.57
N ASN A 115 -17.53 -26.34 9.39
CA ASN A 115 -17.65 -27.07 8.13
C ASN A 115 -18.48 -26.23 7.17
N VAL A 116 -17.90 -25.87 6.03
CA VAL A 116 -18.52 -24.97 5.04
C VAL A 116 -18.57 -25.60 3.66
N PRO A 117 -19.56 -25.23 2.82
CA PRO A 117 -19.70 -25.82 1.50
C PRO A 117 -18.67 -25.33 0.47
N TYR A 118 -18.01 -24.19 0.67
CA TYR A 118 -17.07 -23.63 -0.31
C TYR A 118 -15.93 -22.90 0.39
N VAL A 119 -14.72 -23.12 -0.10
CA VAL A 119 -13.49 -22.43 0.34
C VAL A 119 -12.61 -22.17 -0.89
N SER A 120 -11.99 -20.99 -0.97
CA SER A 120 -11.06 -20.61 -2.02
C SER A 120 -9.80 -19.94 -1.45
N SER A 121 -8.93 -19.46 -2.34
CA SER A 121 -7.76 -18.60 -2.06
C SER A 121 -6.63 -19.21 -1.23
N ILE A 122 -6.89 -19.80 -0.06
CA ILE A 122 -5.88 -20.43 0.79
C ILE A 122 -6.46 -21.64 1.52
N TYR A 123 -5.79 -22.79 1.40
CA TYR A 123 -6.23 -24.03 2.04
C TYR A 123 -5.11 -25.08 2.10
N LEU A 124 -5.23 -25.99 3.05
CA LEU A 124 -4.38 -27.16 3.24
C LEU A 124 -5.21 -28.43 3.02
N ILE A 125 -4.77 -29.28 2.08
CA ILE A 125 -5.41 -30.56 1.76
C ILE A 125 -4.45 -31.70 2.05
N ARG A 126 -4.91 -32.71 2.80
CA ARG A 126 -4.15 -33.92 3.10
C ARG A 126 -4.23 -34.91 1.95
N GLN A 127 -3.15 -35.67 1.74
CA GLN A 127 -3.01 -36.70 0.70
C GLN A 127 -4.22 -37.65 0.58
N SER A 128 -4.85 -38.02 1.71
CA SER A 128 -6.04 -38.88 1.72
C SER A 128 -7.22 -38.38 0.86
N ALA A 129 -7.29 -37.07 0.60
CA ALA A 129 -8.34 -36.43 -0.20
C ALA A 129 -7.94 -36.21 -1.67
N PHE A 130 -6.67 -36.40 -2.06
CA PHE A 130 -6.19 -36.08 -3.41
C PHE A 130 -6.96 -36.81 -4.52
N LYS A 131 -7.33 -38.07 -4.27
CA LYS A 131 -8.12 -38.89 -5.21
C LYS A 131 -9.52 -38.36 -5.49
N HIS A 132 -10.01 -37.42 -4.68
CA HIS A 132 -11.35 -36.82 -4.79
C HIS A 132 -11.31 -35.41 -5.38
N ILE A 133 -10.13 -34.85 -5.64
CA ILE A 133 -9.99 -33.51 -6.19
C ILE A 133 -10.24 -33.54 -7.69
N SER A 134 -11.11 -32.66 -8.16
CA SER A 134 -11.27 -32.32 -9.57
C SER A 134 -11.36 -30.81 -9.72
N TYR A 135 -10.60 -30.25 -10.65
CA TYR A 135 -10.75 -28.86 -11.07
C TYR A 135 -11.58 -28.74 -12.37
N GLN A 136 -12.03 -29.88 -12.91
CA GLN A 136 -12.76 -29.94 -14.16
C GLN A 136 -14.26 -29.89 -13.89
N HIS A 137 -14.92 -28.89 -14.44
CA HIS A 137 -16.38 -28.80 -14.45
C HIS A 137 -16.85 -28.00 -15.68
N ARG A 138 -18.09 -28.24 -16.10
CA ARG A 138 -18.66 -27.56 -17.28
C ARG A 138 -19.08 -26.12 -16.98
N ASP A 139 -19.69 -25.92 -15.81
CA ASP A 139 -20.40 -24.69 -15.46
C ASP A 139 -19.74 -23.92 -14.30
N TYR A 140 -18.70 -24.51 -13.68
CA TYR A 140 -18.07 -23.99 -12.48
C TYR A 140 -16.62 -23.60 -12.77
N ASP A 141 -16.16 -22.56 -12.08
CA ASP A 141 -14.74 -22.23 -12.02
C ASP A 141 -13.95 -23.32 -11.25
N PRO A 142 -12.61 -23.33 -11.33
CA PRO A 142 -11.78 -24.36 -10.71
C PRO A 142 -11.99 -24.52 -9.19
N ASP A 143 -12.24 -23.44 -8.45
CA ASP A 143 -12.44 -23.51 -6.98
C ASP A 143 -13.82 -24.11 -6.66
N MET A 144 -14.86 -23.71 -7.39
CA MET A 144 -16.18 -24.31 -7.27
C MET A 144 -16.17 -25.80 -7.63
N ALA A 145 -15.43 -26.19 -8.69
CA ALA A 145 -15.24 -27.58 -9.10
C ALA A 145 -14.54 -28.41 -8.02
N LEU A 146 -13.46 -27.87 -7.44
CA LEU A 146 -12.74 -28.49 -6.31
C LEU A 146 -13.69 -28.72 -5.13
N CYS A 147 -14.40 -27.68 -4.72
CA CYS A 147 -15.30 -27.75 -3.57
C CYS A 147 -16.41 -28.77 -3.82
N GLU A 148 -16.99 -28.78 -5.02
CA GLU A 148 -18.02 -29.75 -5.37
C GLU A 148 -17.49 -31.19 -5.35
N SER A 149 -16.31 -31.44 -5.91
CA SER A 149 -15.73 -32.78 -5.98
C SER A 149 -15.49 -33.36 -4.57
N LEU A 150 -15.03 -32.51 -3.64
CA LEU A 150 -14.84 -32.87 -2.23
C LEU A 150 -16.18 -33.11 -1.52
N ARG A 151 -17.18 -32.26 -1.72
CA ARG A 151 -18.54 -32.45 -1.16
C ARG A 151 -19.16 -33.77 -1.62
N ARG A 152 -19.07 -34.09 -2.93
CA ARG A 152 -19.58 -35.35 -3.49
C ARG A 152 -18.89 -36.59 -2.91
N ALA A 153 -17.64 -36.46 -2.49
CA ALA A 153 -16.87 -37.50 -1.83
C ALA A 153 -17.09 -37.57 -0.30
N GLY A 154 -17.93 -36.69 0.28
CA GLY A 154 -18.16 -36.61 1.72
C GLY A 154 -16.97 -36.05 2.50
N VAL A 155 -16.05 -35.34 1.85
CA VAL A 155 -14.92 -34.68 2.50
C VAL A 155 -15.37 -33.30 2.99
N PHE A 156 -15.39 -33.12 4.31
CA PHE A 156 -15.71 -31.83 4.92
C PHE A 156 -14.60 -30.81 4.71
N MET A 157 -14.99 -29.59 4.35
CA MET A 157 -14.08 -28.45 4.19
C MET A 157 -14.18 -27.58 5.42
N TYR A 158 -13.20 -27.72 6.31
CA TYR A 158 -13.16 -26.95 7.54
C TYR A 158 -12.49 -25.59 7.32
N ILE A 159 -13.05 -24.54 7.90
CA ILE A 159 -12.39 -23.25 8.08
C ILE A 159 -12.13 -22.99 9.56
N THR A 160 -11.09 -22.24 9.89
CA THR A 160 -10.81 -21.76 11.26
C THR A 160 -10.69 -20.23 11.29
N ASN A 161 -11.39 -19.60 12.23
CA ASN A 161 -11.30 -18.17 12.52
C ASN A 161 -10.89 -17.90 13.99
N GLU A 162 -10.21 -18.87 14.62
CA GLU A 162 -9.71 -18.73 16.00
C GLU A 162 -8.63 -17.64 16.15
N HIS A 163 -7.92 -17.34 15.06
CA HIS A 163 -6.92 -16.27 14.98
C HIS A 163 -7.04 -15.53 13.65
N ILE A 164 -6.53 -14.29 13.62
CA ILE A 164 -6.37 -13.52 12.38
C ILE A 164 -5.01 -13.91 11.79
N TYR A 165 -5.05 -14.74 10.75
CA TYR A 165 -3.83 -15.27 10.12
C TYR A 165 -3.33 -14.42 8.94
N GLY A 166 -4.20 -13.56 8.41
CA GLY A 166 -3.95 -12.82 7.17
C GLY A 166 -5.21 -12.17 6.63
N HIS A 167 -5.10 -11.65 5.42
CA HIS A 167 -6.18 -10.92 4.76
C HIS A 167 -6.10 -11.08 3.23
N LEU A 168 -7.16 -10.65 2.54
CA LEU A 168 -7.23 -10.60 1.08
C LEU A 168 -6.97 -9.17 0.59
N VAL A 169 -6.12 -9.04 -0.42
CA VAL A 169 -5.97 -7.78 -1.15
C VAL A 169 -6.98 -7.73 -2.30
N ASN A 170 -7.44 -6.53 -2.61
CA ASN A 170 -8.23 -6.25 -3.79
C ASN A 170 -7.32 -6.11 -5.02
N THR A 171 -7.44 -7.06 -5.95
CA THR A 171 -6.69 -7.10 -7.21
C THR A 171 -7.48 -6.53 -8.39
N GLU A 172 -8.74 -6.14 -8.18
CA GLU A 172 -9.58 -5.57 -9.24
C GLU A 172 -9.04 -4.22 -9.69
N ASN A 173 -9.04 -3.99 -11.00
CA ASN A 173 -8.55 -2.75 -11.62
C ASN A 173 -7.10 -2.37 -11.26
N PHE A 174 -6.27 -3.35 -10.87
CA PHE A 174 -4.86 -3.11 -10.60
C PHE A 174 -4.09 -2.81 -11.89
N ASP A 175 -3.66 -1.56 -12.07
CA ASP A 175 -3.00 -1.11 -13.29
C ASP A 175 -1.49 -1.43 -13.27
N THR A 176 -1.14 -2.54 -13.92
CA THR A 176 0.26 -2.99 -14.05
C THR A 176 1.10 -2.15 -15.02
N THR A 177 0.50 -1.18 -15.73
CA THR A 177 1.24 -0.33 -16.69
C THR A 177 1.94 0.85 -16.02
N LEU A 178 1.53 1.20 -14.79
CA LEU A 178 2.15 2.26 -13.99
C LEU A 178 3.56 1.86 -13.52
N THR A 179 4.44 2.85 -13.34
CA THR A 179 5.83 2.63 -12.88
C THR A 179 5.88 2.00 -11.49
N ARG A 180 5.00 2.45 -10.59
CA ARG A 180 4.86 1.99 -9.21
C ARG A 180 3.38 1.77 -8.89
N PRO A 181 2.76 0.67 -9.37
CA PRO A 181 1.31 0.46 -9.26
C PRO A 181 0.79 0.49 -7.83
N ASP A 182 1.51 -0.13 -6.90
CA ASP A 182 1.15 -0.15 -5.47
C ASP A 182 0.99 1.25 -4.87
N PHE A 183 1.68 2.27 -5.41
CA PHE A 183 1.58 3.63 -4.90
C PHE A 183 0.17 4.20 -5.08
N TYR A 184 -0.62 3.67 -6.02
CA TYR A 184 -1.96 4.14 -6.38
C TYR A 184 -3.09 3.41 -5.63
N THR A 185 -2.78 2.47 -4.74
CA THR A 185 -3.78 1.54 -4.17
C THR A 185 -4.35 1.96 -2.82
N ILE A 186 -4.16 3.20 -2.36
CA ILE A 186 -4.70 3.66 -1.06
C ILE A 186 -6.22 3.46 -0.92
N PHE A 187 -6.95 3.48 -2.03
CA PHE A 187 -8.42 3.35 -2.07
C PHE A 187 -8.90 1.90 -2.05
N THR A 188 -8.10 0.98 -2.59
CA THR A 188 -8.48 -0.44 -2.75
C THR A 188 -7.81 -1.35 -1.73
N ASN A 189 -6.61 -0.98 -1.26
CA ASN A 189 -5.78 -1.75 -0.33
C ASN A 189 -5.15 -0.83 0.73
N LYS A 190 -5.99 -0.04 1.42
CA LYS A 190 -5.53 0.97 2.39
C LYS A 190 -4.59 0.39 3.45
N TYR A 191 -4.91 -0.79 3.99
CA TYR A 191 -4.12 -1.43 5.04
C TYR A 191 -2.68 -1.72 4.57
N ASP A 192 -2.52 -2.39 3.43
CA ASP A 192 -1.21 -2.67 2.83
C ASP A 192 -0.47 -1.40 2.42
N TRP A 193 -1.20 -0.44 1.84
CA TRP A 193 -0.63 0.85 1.44
C TRP A 193 -0.04 1.57 2.65
N VAL A 194 -0.76 1.65 3.76
CA VAL A 194 -0.28 2.27 5.00
C VAL A 194 0.94 1.52 5.55
N ARG A 195 0.91 0.18 5.59
CA ARG A 195 2.05 -0.62 6.08
C ARG A 195 3.30 -0.42 5.23
N LYS A 196 3.17 -0.27 3.91
CA LYS A 196 4.29 -0.08 2.99
C LYS A 196 4.84 1.35 3.04
N TYR A 197 3.96 2.34 3.12
CA TYR A 197 4.30 3.73 2.80
C TYR A 197 4.30 4.69 3.99
N ILE A 198 3.64 4.35 5.09
CA ILE A 198 3.63 5.16 6.31
C ILE A 198 4.62 4.59 7.32
N HIS A 199 5.48 5.45 7.84
CA HIS A 199 6.51 5.09 8.79
C HIS A 199 5.88 4.60 10.11
N PRO A 200 6.35 3.51 10.74
CA PRO A 200 5.78 3.00 11.98
C PRO A 200 5.70 4.03 13.12
N ASN A 201 6.68 4.94 13.21
CA ASN A 201 6.68 6.04 14.19
C ASN A 201 5.59 7.09 13.95
N TYR A 202 4.84 7.05 12.85
CA TYR A 202 3.69 7.94 12.61
C TYR A 202 2.65 7.85 13.74
N PHE A 203 2.24 6.63 14.13
CA PHE A 203 1.15 6.45 15.09
C PHE A 203 1.48 6.97 16.50
N PRO A 204 2.67 6.70 17.08
CA PRO A 204 3.06 7.29 18.37
C PRO A 204 3.02 8.83 18.40
N GLN A 205 3.24 9.49 17.25
CA GLN A 205 3.19 10.96 17.17
C GLN A 205 1.77 11.52 17.32
N LEU A 206 0.73 10.70 17.19
CA LEU A 206 -0.67 11.10 17.40
C LEU A 206 -1.09 11.06 18.87
N GLU A 207 -0.34 10.37 19.74
CA GLU A 207 -0.67 10.25 21.15
C GLU A 207 -0.62 11.61 21.85
N ALA A 208 -1.56 11.87 22.76
CA ALA A 208 -1.73 13.19 23.38
C ALA A 208 -0.48 13.69 24.14
N ASN A 209 0.25 12.78 24.76
CA ASN A 209 1.47 13.03 25.53
C ASN A 209 2.76 13.13 24.68
N THR A 210 2.72 12.81 23.39
CA THR A 210 3.90 12.89 22.53
C THR A 210 4.22 14.34 22.18
N THR A 211 5.43 14.77 22.55
CA THR A 211 6.00 16.07 22.17
C THR A 211 6.52 15.99 20.74
N ILE A 212 6.11 16.94 19.90
CA ILE A 212 6.54 17.03 18.51
C ILE A 212 7.75 17.96 18.41
N GLU A 213 8.72 17.58 17.59
CA GLU A 213 9.90 18.42 17.33
C GLU A 213 9.49 19.73 16.65
N GLN A 214 10.07 20.84 17.11
CA GLN A 214 9.79 22.17 16.59
C GLN A 214 11.12 22.88 16.27
N PRO A 215 11.77 22.59 15.12
CA PRO A 215 13.09 23.13 14.78
C PRO A 215 13.14 24.67 14.67
N CYS A 216 12.02 25.30 14.35
CA CYS A 216 11.85 26.76 14.34
C CYS A 216 10.50 27.12 14.96
N PRO A 217 10.29 28.36 15.47
CA PRO A 217 9.00 28.77 16.02
C PRO A 217 7.84 28.48 15.05
N ASP A 218 6.82 27.76 15.52
CA ASP A 218 5.64 27.32 14.74
C ASP A 218 5.95 26.52 13.46
N VAL A 219 7.12 25.88 13.41
CA VAL A 219 7.50 24.91 12.38
C VAL A 219 7.63 23.54 13.04
N PHE A 220 6.65 22.67 12.82
CA PHE A 220 6.58 21.34 13.42
C PHE A 220 7.15 20.28 12.49
N TRP A 221 7.85 19.29 13.02
CA TRP A 221 8.56 18.28 12.23
C TRP A 221 8.18 16.86 12.65
N PHE A 222 7.71 16.07 11.67
CA PHE A 222 7.12 14.75 11.88
C PHE A 222 7.79 13.68 11.04
N GLN A 223 7.89 12.45 11.55
CA GLN A 223 8.29 11.28 10.78
C GLN A 223 7.06 10.58 10.20
N VAL A 224 6.83 10.65 8.89
CA VAL A 224 5.55 10.21 8.31
C VAL A 224 5.72 9.14 7.25
N ALA A 225 6.63 9.32 6.30
CA ALA A 225 6.76 8.44 5.15
C ALA A 225 7.94 7.46 5.32
N THR A 226 7.80 6.25 4.75
CA THR A 226 8.89 5.29 4.63
C THR A 226 9.84 5.68 3.50
N ASP A 227 11.02 5.04 3.45
CA ASP A 227 11.92 5.17 2.31
C ASP A 227 11.25 4.72 1.00
N ALA A 228 10.44 3.65 1.06
CA ALA A 228 9.70 3.13 -0.10
C ALA A 228 8.72 4.16 -0.66
N PHE A 229 8.04 4.94 0.18
CA PHE A 229 7.16 6.02 -0.28
C PHE A 229 7.95 7.07 -1.06
N CYS A 230 9.07 7.49 -0.50
CA CYS A 230 9.90 8.53 -1.09
C CYS A 230 10.51 8.06 -2.42
N ASP A 231 11.04 6.84 -2.46
CA ASP A 231 11.67 6.26 -3.64
C ASP A 231 10.65 5.99 -4.75
N ASP A 232 9.46 5.49 -4.41
CA ASP A 232 8.40 5.27 -5.39
C ASP A 232 7.86 6.60 -5.93
N MET A 233 7.67 7.62 -5.08
CA MET A 233 7.26 8.95 -5.52
C MET A 233 8.27 9.57 -6.49
N VAL A 234 9.57 9.57 -6.14
CA VAL A 234 10.62 10.10 -7.04
C VAL A 234 10.67 9.32 -8.35
N ALA A 235 10.55 7.98 -8.30
CA ALA A 235 10.52 7.15 -9.51
C ALA A 235 9.34 7.47 -10.43
N ILE A 236 8.15 7.74 -9.88
CA ILE A 236 6.98 8.17 -10.67
C ILE A 236 7.27 9.51 -11.37
N MET A 237 7.82 10.49 -10.65
CA MET A 237 8.09 11.82 -11.19
C MET A 237 9.17 11.77 -12.29
N GLU A 238 10.27 11.05 -12.05
CA GLU A 238 11.34 10.91 -13.04
C GLU A 238 10.91 10.10 -14.26
N ASN A 239 10.06 9.08 -14.10
CA ASN A 239 9.49 8.36 -15.26
C ASN A 239 8.55 9.25 -16.09
N PHE A 240 7.79 10.16 -15.45
CA PHE A 240 6.99 11.14 -16.18
C PHE A 240 7.86 12.14 -16.94
N GLY A 241 8.94 12.63 -16.30
CA GLY A 241 10.04 13.36 -16.92
C GLY A 241 9.73 14.77 -17.45
N LYS A 242 8.47 15.19 -17.49
CA LYS A 242 8.03 16.50 -18.00
C LYS A 242 8.01 17.56 -16.90
N TRP A 243 9.16 17.89 -16.34
CA TRP A 243 9.35 18.96 -15.34
C TRP A 243 9.05 20.36 -15.93
N SER A 244 8.59 21.32 -15.11
CA SER A 244 8.51 22.73 -15.55
C SER A 244 9.89 23.26 -15.89
N ASP A 245 9.90 24.33 -16.68
CA ASP A 245 11.11 25.08 -16.99
C ASP A 245 11.55 26.02 -15.85
N GLY A 246 10.72 26.21 -14.81
CA GLY A 246 10.96 27.15 -13.71
C GLY A 246 10.57 28.59 -14.05
N SER A 247 9.74 28.80 -15.08
CA SER A 247 9.22 30.11 -15.46
C SER A 247 7.85 30.38 -14.84
N ASN A 248 7.50 31.67 -14.70
CA ASN A 248 6.21 32.09 -14.15
C ASN A 248 5.00 31.69 -15.01
N LYS A 249 5.20 31.23 -16.25
CA LYS A 249 4.10 30.84 -17.15
C LYS A 249 4.15 29.35 -17.37
N ASP A 250 3.16 28.65 -16.84
CA ASP A 250 3.07 27.20 -16.97
C ASP A 250 1.72 26.79 -17.54
N ALA A 251 1.70 26.46 -18.84
CA ALA A 251 0.50 26.02 -19.54
C ALA A 251 -0.06 24.67 -19.03
N ARG A 252 0.69 23.96 -18.19
CA ARG A 252 0.28 22.70 -17.55
C ARG A 252 -0.62 22.96 -16.34
N LEU A 253 -0.67 24.20 -15.83
CA LEU A 253 -1.48 24.63 -14.69
C LEU A 253 -2.81 25.26 -15.13
N GLU A 254 -3.85 25.06 -14.33
CA GLU A 254 -5.09 25.80 -14.46
C GLU A 254 -4.86 27.27 -14.09
N GLY A 255 -4.97 28.17 -15.08
CA GLY A 255 -4.68 29.61 -14.93
C GLY A 255 -3.32 30.03 -15.49
N GLY A 256 -2.44 29.10 -15.83
CA GLY A 256 -1.25 29.36 -16.64
C GLY A 256 -0.13 30.17 -15.98
N TYR A 257 -0.22 30.48 -14.69
CA TYR A 257 0.71 31.39 -14.00
C TYR A 257 1.07 30.93 -12.59
N GLU A 258 2.36 30.94 -12.28
CA GLU A 258 2.91 30.67 -10.96
C GLU A 258 3.68 31.90 -10.46
N ALA A 259 3.31 32.42 -9.29
CA ALA A 259 3.91 33.64 -8.74
C ALA A 259 5.38 33.44 -8.34
N VAL A 260 5.72 32.22 -7.89
CA VAL A 260 7.05 31.83 -7.43
C VAL A 260 7.39 30.49 -8.09
N PRO A 261 7.89 30.51 -9.34
CA PRO A 261 7.99 29.29 -10.12
C PRO A 261 9.07 28.35 -9.60
N THR A 262 8.78 27.06 -9.66
CA THR A 262 9.72 25.98 -9.37
C THR A 262 9.89 25.04 -10.56
N ARG A 263 10.89 24.16 -10.50
CA ARG A 263 11.01 23.00 -11.39
C ARG A 263 10.30 21.81 -10.77
N ASP A 264 9.10 21.53 -11.24
CA ASP A 264 8.13 20.68 -10.57
C ASP A 264 7.25 19.87 -11.51
N ILE A 265 6.59 18.90 -10.87
CA ILE A 265 5.51 18.09 -11.43
C ILE A 265 4.37 18.05 -10.40
N HIS A 266 3.19 18.46 -10.82
CA HIS A 266 1.97 18.42 -10.02
C HIS A 266 1.37 17.02 -9.98
N MET A 267 0.78 16.64 -8.83
CA MET A 267 0.12 15.35 -8.64
C MET A 267 -0.93 15.05 -9.72
N LYS A 268 -1.65 16.08 -10.19
CA LYS A 268 -2.65 15.98 -11.25
C LYS A 268 -2.07 15.44 -12.57
N GLN A 269 -0.84 15.83 -12.90
CA GLN A 269 -0.18 15.43 -14.15
C GLN A 269 0.18 13.94 -14.20
N VAL A 270 0.33 13.31 -13.03
CA VAL A 270 0.68 11.90 -12.86
C VAL A 270 -0.47 11.06 -12.28
N GLY A 271 -1.69 11.61 -12.27
CA GLY A 271 -2.90 10.92 -11.80
C GLY A 271 -2.96 10.68 -10.28
N LEU A 272 -2.10 11.34 -9.49
CA LEU A 272 -2.02 11.15 -8.04
C LEU A 272 -2.86 12.13 -7.22
N GLU A 273 -3.51 13.12 -7.84
CA GLU A 273 -4.26 14.16 -7.12
C GLU A 273 -5.33 13.58 -6.16
N PRO A 274 -6.23 12.67 -6.56
CA PRO A 274 -7.20 12.10 -5.63
C PRO A 274 -6.57 11.36 -4.45
N LEU A 275 -5.51 10.58 -4.73
CA LEU A 275 -4.75 9.87 -3.71
C LEU A 275 -4.10 10.83 -2.72
N TRP A 276 -3.50 11.89 -3.24
CA TRP A 276 -2.80 12.88 -2.44
C TRP A 276 -3.76 13.63 -1.51
N LEU A 277 -4.95 14.00 -1.98
CA LEU A 277 -5.97 14.60 -1.12
C LEU A 277 -6.41 13.64 0.00
N LYS A 278 -6.45 12.32 -0.25
CA LYS A 278 -6.67 11.34 0.81
C LYS A 278 -5.49 11.17 1.76
N PHE A 279 -4.27 11.31 1.28
CA PHE A 279 -3.09 11.37 2.14
C PHE A 279 -3.16 12.60 3.07
N LEU A 280 -3.56 13.77 2.56
CA LEU A 280 -3.76 14.96 3.39
C LEU A 280 -4.85 14.74 4.46
N ASP A 281 -5.99 14.18 4.07
CA ASP A 281 -7.12 13.92 4.98
C ASP A 281 -6.80 12.87 6.06
N TYR A 282 -6.28 11.70 5.67
CA TYR A 282 -6.11 10.58 6.60
C TYR A 282 -4.79 10.61 7.39
N ILE A 283 -3.74 11.23 6.83
CA ILE A 283 -2.39 11.17 7.40
C ILE A 283 -1.96 12.54 7.95
N ILE A 284 -2.22 13.63 7.23
CA ILE A 284 -1.70 14.96 7.61
C ILE A 284 -2.64 15.68 8.57
N ARG A 285 -3.96 15.69 8.31
CA ARG A 285 -4.93 16.38 9.16
C ARG A 285 -4.84 15.98 10.64
N PRO A 286 -4.70 14.69 11.03
CA PRO A 286 -4.54 14.32 12.44
C PRO A 286 -3.31 14.93 13.12
N LEU A 287 -2.18 15.03 12.41
CA LEU A 287 -0.97 15.67 12.92
C LEU A 287 -1.13 17.20 13.01
N GLN A 288 -1.79 17.79 12.01
CA GLN A 288 -2.10 19.21 11.97
C GLN A 288 -2.98 19.61 13.16
N GLU A 289 -4.09 18.90 13.38
CA GLU A 289 -5.05 19.19 14.46
C GLU A 289 -4.40 19.07 15.84
N LYS A 290 -3.38 18.22 15.98
CA LYS A 290 -2.59 18.08 17.21
C LYS A 290 -1.72 19.31 17.51
N VAL A 291 -1.09 19.92 16.50
CA VAL A 291 -0.12 21.01 16.71
C VAL A 291 -0.72 22.40 16.58
N PHE A 292 -1.76 22.57 15.77
CA PHE A 292 -2.51 23.83 15.66
C PHE A 292 -3.86 23.69 16.35
N LEU A 293 -3.82 23.66 17.68
CA LEU A 293 -5.02 23.52 18.52
C LEU A 293 -6.05 24.61 18.18
N GLY A 294 -7.29 24.18 17.93
CA GLY A 294 -8.40 25.06 17.57
C GLY A 294 -8.56 25.32 16.07
N TYR A 295 -7.62 24.88 15.22
CA TYR A 295 -7.82 24.88 13.77
C TYR A 295 -8.42 23.55 13.31
N TYR A 296 -9.57 23.61 12.63
CA TYR A 296 -10.28 22.44 12.13
C TYR A 296 -10.81 22.67 10.71
N HIS A 297 -10.43 21.78 9.79
CA HIS A 297 -11.00 21.74 8.44
C HIS A 297 -10.98 20.30 7.92
N ASN A 298 -12.18 19.77 7.62
CA ASN A 298 -12.35 18.38 7.22
C ASN A 298 -13.37 18.28 6.06
N PRO A 299 -12.96 17.80 4.87
CA PRO A 299 -11.60 17.43 4.49
C PRO A 299 -10.71 18.67 4.26
N PRO A 300 -9.37 18.56 4.42
CA PRO A 300 -8.46 19.63 4.03
C PRO A 300 -8.53 19.83 2.52
N ARG A 301 -8.33 21.07 2.05
CA ARG A 301 -8.35 21.42 0.62
C ARG A 301 -6.95 21.79 0.18
N SER A 302 -6.51 21.29 -0.97
CA SER A 302 -5.24 21.71 -1.57
C SER A 302 -5.31 21.68 -3.08
N LEU A 303 -5.05 22.82 -3.72
CA LEU A 303 -5.00 22.95 -5.18
C LEU A 303 -3.58 22.80 -5.73
N MET A 304 -2.57 23.04 -4.90
CA MET A 304 -1.16 23.04 -5.32
C MET A 304 -0.45 21.93 -4.55
N ASN A 305 -0.31 20.78 -5.22
CA ASN A 305 0.36 19.59 -4.71
C ASN A 305 1.38 19.14 -5.75
N PHE A 306 2.67 19.26 -5.46
CA PHE A 306 3.71 19.10 -6.46
C PHE A 306 5.04 18.68 -5.85
N VAL A 307 5.79 17.88 -6.62
CA VAL A 307 7.18 17.55 -6.29
C VAL A 307 8.08 18.54 -6.98
N VAL A 308 8.99 19.15 -6.21
CA VAL A 308 10.02 20.06 -6.73
C VAL A 308 11.36 19.33 -6.80
N ARG A 309 12.13 19.62 -7.86
CA ARG A 309 13.50 19.18 -8.04
C ARG A 309 14.46 20.37 -8.07
N TYR A 310 15.41 20.40 -7.15
CA TYR A 310 16.51 21.37 -7.14
C TYR A 310 17.80 20.73 -7.62
N ARG A 311 18.50 21.41 -8.52
CA ARG A 311 19.83 21.03 -9.03
C ARG A 311 20.74 22.25 -9.24
N PRO A 312 22.06 22.12 -9.03
CA PRO A 312 23.02 23.21 -9.28
C PRO A 312 22.99 23.77 -10.70
N ASP A 313 22.77 22.91 -11.69
CA ASP A 313 22.77 23.22 -13.12
C ASP A 313 21.42 23.69 -13.66
N GLU A 314 20.39 23.76 -12.81
CA GLU A 314 19.04 24.15 -13.18
C GLU A 314 18.52 25.27 -12.26
N GLN A 315 17.61 24.94 -11.35
CA GLN A 315 17.13 25.82 -10.30
C GLN A 315 17.66 25.29 -8.97
N PRO A 316 18.71 25.89 -8.38
CA PRO A 316 19.33 25.38 -7.16
C PRO A 316 18.66 25.87 -5.88
N SER A 317 17.91 26.97 -5.94
CA SER A 317 17.34 27.66 -4.78
C SER A 317 15.95 28.22 -5.10
N LEU A 318 15.28 28.72 -4.07
CA LEU A 318 14.01 29.43 -4.20
C LEU A 318 14.07 30.73 -3.42
N ARG A 319 13.76 31.84 -4.10
CA ARG A 319 13.78 33.19 -3.52
C ARG A 319 12.82 33.31 -2.31
N PRO A 320 13.05 34.27 -1.42
CA PRO A 320 12.12 34.57 -0.33
C PRO A 320 10.67 34.79 -0.81
N HIS A 321 9.71 34.13 -0.16
CA HIS A 321 8.27 34.24 -0.49
C HIS A 321 7.36 33.83 0.69
N HIS A 322 6.06 34.04 0.48
CA HIS A 322 4.98 33.42 1.23
C HIS A 322 4.26 32.41 0.34
N ASP A 323 3.70 31.38 0.98
CA ASP A 323 2.85 30.42 0.30
C ASP A 323 1.42 30.92 0.27
N SER A 324 0.69 30.57 -0.78
CA SER A 324 -0.74 30.79 -0.83
C SER A 324 -1.48 29.65 -0.14
N SER A 325 -1.26 29.51 1.17
CA SER A 325 -1.85 28.47 2.03
C SER A 325 -2.14 29.03 3.42
N THR A 326 -3.04 28.39 4.15
CA THR A 326 -3.12 28.56 5.61
C THR A 326 -1.91 27.92 6.26
N TYR A 327 -1.61 26.67 5.88
CA TYR A 327 -0.37 25.98 6.25
C TYR A 327 0.19 25.20 5.07
N THR A 328 1.51 25.05 5.07
CA THR A 328 2.27 24.29 4.07
C THR A 328 2.87 23.07 4.72
N ILE A 329 2.88 21.96 3.99
CA ILE A 329 3.71 20.80 4.32
C ILE A 329 4.83 20.64 3.29
N ASN A 330 5.98 20.20 3.77
CA ASN A 330 7.16 19.94 2.96
C ASN A 330 7.78 18.61 3.39
N ILE A 331 7.80 17.63 2.48
CA ILE A 331 8.36 16.30 2.69
C ILE A 331 9.69 16.20 1.97
N ALA A 332 10.75 15.80 2.68
CA ALA A 332 12.00 15.44 2.02
C ALA A 332 11.92 14.03 1.42
N LEU A 333 12.20 13.90 0.12
CA LEU A 333 12.09 12.63 -0.60
C LEU A 333 13.44 11.92 -0.79
N ASN A 334 14.56 12.58 -0.49
CA ASN A 334 15.89 11.98 -0.57
C ASN A 334 16.86 12.57 0.48
N GLN A 335 18.06 12.00 0.59
CA GLN A 335 18.96 12.19 1.72
C GLN A 335 20.05 13.26 1.44
N VAL A 336 20.17 14.19 2.39
CA VAL A 336 21.30 15.14 2.46
C VAL A 336 22.61 14.39 2.70
N ASP A 337 23.70 14.87 2.13
CA ASP A 337 25.06 14.32 2.21
C ASP A 337 25.23 12.94 1.53
N LYS A 338 24.19 12.44 0.85
CA LYS A 338 24.22 11.20 0.04
C LYS A 338 23.74 11.44 -1.38
N ASP A 339 22.57 12.04 -1.53
CA ASP A 339 21.94 12.29 -2.83
C ASP A 339 22.14 13.75 -3.28
N TYR A 340 22.35 14.67 -2.33
CA TYR A 340 22.64 16.08 -2.57
C TYR A 340 23.37 16.74 -1.40
N GLU A 341 24.01 17.89 -1.66
CA GLU A 341 24.66 18.74 -0.66
C GLU A 341 24.01 20.13 -0.62
N GLY A 342 24.05 20.77 0.55
CA GLY A 342 23.39 22.05 0.79
C GLY A 342 21.86 21.91 0.93
N GLY A 343 21.12 22.91 0.46
CA GLY A 343 19.67 22.92 0.56
C GLY A 343 19.14 23.20 1.98
N GLY A 344 17.83 23.00 2.14
CA GLY A 344 17.09 23.31 3.36
C GLY A 344 16.01 24.37 3.12
N CYS A 345 15.47 24.89 4.22
CA CYS A 345 14.51 26.00 4.23
C CYS A 345 14.90 26.97 5.33
N ARG A 346 14.96 28.28 5.03
CA ARG A 346 15.23 29.32 6.02
C ARG A 346 14.02 30.21 6.21
N PHE A 347 13.57 30.33 7.45
CA PHE A 347 12.52 31.24 7.87
C PHE A 347 13.14 32.57 8.33
N ILE A 348 13.01 33.58 7.47
CA ILE A 348 13.79 34.82 7.53
C ILE A 348 13.46 35.61 8.80
N ARG A 349 12.17 35.73 9.13
CA ARG A 349 11.70 36.46 10.33
C ARG A 349 12.30 35.93 11.63
N TYR A 350 12.64 34.65 11.68
CA TYR A 350 13.17 33.99 12.88
C TYR A 350 14.68 33.78 12.81
N ASN A 351 15.33 34.12 11.70
CA ASN A 351 16.71 33.73 11.39
C ASN A 351 16.99 32.25 11.71
N CYS A 352 16.02 31.39 11.40
CA CYS A 352 16.05 29.97 11.74
C CYS A 352 15.98 29.14 10.46
N SER A 353 16.71 28.05 10.41
CA SER A 353 16.76 27.19 9.23
C SER A 353 16.51 25.73 9.59
N VAL A 354 15.65 25.08 8.81
CA VAL A 354 15.52 23.63 8.77
C VAL A 354 16.52 23.11 7.76
N ASN A 355 17.73 22.84 8.25
CA ASN A 355 18.81 22.22 7.48
C ASN A 355 18.79 20.71 7.68
N LYS A 356 19.50 19.97 6.81
CA LYS A 356 19.64 18.51 6.93
C LYS A 356 18.28 17.80 7.01
N THR A 357 17.37 18.14 6.09
CA THR A 357 16.03 17.55 6.07
C THR A 357 16.12 16.02 5.92
N ARG A 358 15.48 15.30 6.85
CA ARG A 358 15.48 13.85 6.96
C ARG A 358 14.51 13.24 5.94
N LYS A 359 14.95 12.29 5.14
CA LYS A 359 14.09 11.57 4.16
C LYS A 359 12.86 10.99 4.86
N GLY A 360 11.69 11.18 4.26
CA GLY A 360 10.40 10.72 4.79
C GLY A 360 9.82 11.57 5.93
N TRP A 361 10.55 12.59 6.39
CA TRP A 361 10.03 13.54 7.37
C TRP A 361 9.35 14.71 6.70
N ILE A 362 8.31 15.21 7.36
CA ILE A 362 7.47 16.33 6.93
C ILE A 362 7.63 17.46 7.92
N PHE A 363 8.02 18.64 7.46
CA PHE A 363 7.84 19.85 8.27
C PHE A 363 6.61 20.63 7.83
N MET A 364 5.90 21.21 8.80
CA MET A 364 4.63 21.90 8.65
C MET A 364 4.74 23.30 9.27
N HIS A 365 4.30 24.32 8.54
CA HIS A 365 4.34 25.71 9.01
C HIS A 365 3.19 26.54 8.41
N PRO A 366 2.79 27.65 9.04
CA PRO A 366 1.88 28.62 8.43
C PRO A 366 2.40 29.13 7.09
N GLY A 367 1.54 29.31 6.09
CA GLY A 367 1.94 29.75 4.74
C GLY A 367 2.02 31.28 4.58
N ARG A 368 1.09 31.99 5.23
CA ARG A 368 0.90 33.44 5.11
C ARG A 368 1.42 34.20 6.33
N LEU A 369 1.66 35.50 6.12
CA LEU A 369 1.97 36.54 7.12
C LEU A 369 3.28 36.34 7.89
N THR A 370 3.46 35.22 8.59
CA THR A 370 4.49 35.08 9.63
C THR A 370 5.72 34.28 9.19
N HIS A 371 5.62 33.41 8.20
CA HIS A 371 6.69 32.49 7.80
C HIS A 371 7.23 32.83 6.41
N TYR A 372 7.70 34.08 6.24
CA TYR A 372 8.42 34.48 5.04
C TYR A 372 9.73 33.67 4.96
N HIS A 373 9.88 32.86 3.93
CA HIS A 373 10.91 31.82 3.89
C HIS A 373 11.55 31.69 2.51
N GLU A 374 12.75 31.09 2.48
CA GLU A 374 13.52 30.85 1.25
C GLU A 374 14.05 29.41 1.19
N GLY A 375 14.18 28.89 -0.03
CA GLY A 375 14.82 27.61 -0.31
C GLY A 375 16.33 27.82 -0.45
N LEU A 376 17.11 27.28 0.49
CA LEU A 376 18.57 27.40 0.47
C LEU A 376 19.17 26.67 -0.74
N PRO A 377 20.31 27.15 -1.29
CA PRO A 377 20.89 26.60 -2.51
C PRO A 377 21.41 25.18 -2.32
N VAL A 378 21.06 24.30 -3.26
CA VAL A 378 21.69 22.99 -3.46
C VAL A 378 22.99 23.18 -4.24
N THR A 379 24.10 22.69 -3.70
CA THR A 379 25.45 22.90 -4.27
C THR A 379 25.97 21.70 -5.04
N ASN A 380 25.46 20.50 -4.76
CA ASN A 380 25.81 19.27 -5.45
C ASN A 380 24.63 18.29 -5.47
N GLY A 381 24.58 17.40 -6.46
CA GLY A 381 23.55 16.37 -6.57
C GLY A 381 22.16 16.90 -6.91
N THR A 382 21.13 16.19 -6.49
CA THR A 382 19.72 16.53 -6.80
C THR A 382 18.85 16.39 -5.56
N ARG A 383 18.10 17.42 -5.20
CA ARG A 383 17.18 17.41 -4.06
C ARG A 383 15.74 17.32 -4.54
N TYR A 384 14.97 16.37 -3.99
CA TYR A 384 13.54 16.24 -4.22
C TYR A 384 12.75 16.54 -2.95
N ILE A 385 11.71 17.35 -3.08
CA ILE A 385 10.75 17.61 -1.99
C ILE A 385 9.32 17.57 -2.52
N MET A 386 8.38 17.07 -1.70
CA MET A 386 6.95 17.13 -1.98
C MET A 386 6.33 18.27 -1.18
N ILE A 387 5.65 19.19 -1.86
CA ILE A 387 5.03 20.37 -1.27
C ILE A 387 3.51 20.28 -1.40
N SER A 388 2.80 20.76 -0.38
CA SER A 388 1.36 21.04 -0.51
C SER A 388 0.97 22.32 0.20
N PHE A 389 0.25 23.17 -0.53
CA PHE A 389 -0.36 24.39 -0.01
C PHE A 389 -1.78 24.08 0.46
N VAL A 390 -1.92 23.84 1.75
CA VAL A 390 -3.17 23.37 2.34
C VAL A 390 -4.00 24.55 2.84
N ASP A 391 -5.28 24.48 2.53
CA ASP A 391 -6.32 25.48 2.82
C ASP A 391 -5.94 26.89 2.31
N PRO A 392 -5.80 27.05 0.97
CA PRO A 392 -5.41 28.30 0.31
C PRO A 392 -6.41 29.46 0.46
#